data_AF-A0A3M1X3Y0-F1
#
_entry.id   AF-A0A3M1X3Y0-F1
#
_cell.length_a   1.000
_cell.length_b   1.000
_cell.length_c   1.000
_cell.angle_alpha   90.00
_cell.angle_beta   90.00
_cell.angle_gamma   90.00
#
_symmetry.space_group_name_H-M   'P 1'
#
loop_
_entity.id
_entity.type
_entity.pdbx_description
1 polymer ?
#
loop_
_entity_poly.entity_id
_entity_poly.type
_entity_poly.pdbx_seq_one_letter_code
_entity_poly.pdbx_strand_id
1 'polypeptide(L)'
;MLDDTLALHETWGVYLASAGDFPSVMGLRPEDLGELFVVVTYGLVLFPPLFLAYFRSTPKVRSHAHLFFIFFGLLLFCGVFLDILHMMVLDYTVLRASVSILEDAGEIVSLSLMVAFAFVLLDNEDGGLVLPFLPWQKKAMARSEVEPPKVLV
;
A
#
# COMPACT_ATOMS: atom_id res chain seq x y z
N MET A 1 8.34 9.40 -2.42
CA MET A 1 7.26 9.88 -1.52
C MET A 1 7.80 10.99 -0.62
N LEU A 2 6.96 11.67 0.18
CA LEU A 2 7.45 12.72 1.11
C LEU A 2 8.42 12.13 2.14
N ASP A 3 8.15 10.90 2.60
CA ASP A 3 9.01 10.13 3.50
C ASP A 3 10.42 9.98 2.93
N ASP A 4 10.58 9.42 1.73
CA ASP A 4 11.89 9.21 1.09
C ASP A 4 12.60 10.52 0.73
N THR A 5 11.85 11.57 0.35
CA THR A 5 12.45 12.89 0.08
C THR A 5 13.08 13.50 1.34
N LEU A 6 12.47 13.22 2.49
CA LEU A 6 12.94 13.70 3.80
C LEU A 6 13.75 12.64 4.55
N ALA A 7 13.91 11.44 3.97
CA ALA A 7 14.52 10.27 4.58
C ALA A 7 14.03 10.05 6.03
N LEU A 8 12.72 10.16 6.30
CA LEU A 8 12.23 10.10 7.68
C LEU A 8 12.38 8.67 8.22
N HIS A 9 11.97 7.64 7.48
CA HIS A 9 12.14 6.26 7.94
C HIS A 9 13.62 5.88 8.17
N GLU A 10 14.56 6.40 7.38
CA GLU A 10 16.01 6.25 7.60
C GLU A 10 16.47 6.97 8.87
N THR A 11 16.13 8.26 9.01
CA THR A 11 16.60 9.09 10.13
C THR A 11 16.07 8.57 11.47
N TRP A 12 14.78 8.23 11.52
CA TRP A 12 14.16 7.66 12.71
C TRP A 12 14.61 6.22 12.94
N GLY A 13 14.87 5.44 11.88
CA GLY A 13 15.41 4.08 11.98
C GLY A 13 16.78 4.07 12.67
N VAL A 14 17.72 4.90 12.21
CA VAL A 14 19.04 5.07 12.84
C VAL A 14 18.92 5.52 14.30
N TYR A 15 18.04 6.47 14.58
CA TYR A 15 17.81 6.94 15.96
C TYR A 15 17.29 5.82 16.87
N LEU A 16 16.31 5.03 16.42
CA LEU A 16 15.74 3.94 17.20
C LEU A 16 16.72 2.78 17.38
N ALA A 17 17.47 2.42 16.33
CA ALA A 17 18.48 1.39 16.37
C ALA A 17 19.58 1.72 17.40
N SER A 18 20.05 2.97 17.42
CA SER A 18 21.06 3.43 18.37
C SER A 18 20.52 3.57 19.80
N ALA A 19 19.29 4.05 19.97
CA ALA A 19 18.67 4.18 21.30
C ALA A 19 18.29 2.81 21.92
N GLY A 20 17.94 1.83 21.08
CA GLY A 20 17.48 0.50 21.49
C GLY A 20 18.57 -0.57 21.49
N ASP A 21 19.81 -0.25 21.09
CA ASP A 21 20.93 -1.17 20.96
C ASP A 21 20.57 -2.42 20.11
N PHE A 22 20.04 -2.18 18.91
CA PHE A 22 19.55 -3.26 18.05
C PHE A 22 20.69 -4.17 17.58
N PRO A 23 20.53 -5.50 17.61
CA PRO A 23 21.53 -6.43 17.11
C PRO A 23 21.48 -6.52 15.58
N SER A 24 22.59 -6.90 14.95
CA SER A 24 22.55 -7.33 13.54
C SER A 24 21.91 -8.72 13.43
N VAL A 25 20.94 -8.89 12.53
CA VAL A 25 20.19 -10.15 12.36
C VAL A 25 20.03 -10.47 10.88
N MET A 26 20.29 -11.72 10.49
CA MET A 26 20.08 -12.21 9.11
C MET A 26 20.77 -11.38 8.00
N GLY A 27 21.89 -10.72 8.31
CA GLY A 27 22.61 -9.88 7.35
C GLY A 27 22.12 -8.42 7.28
N LEU A 28 21.07 -8.07 8.04
CA LEU A 28 20.63 -6.69 8.23
C LEU A 28 21.46 -6.00 9.30
N ARG A 29 21.84 -4.75 9.03
CA ARG A 29 22.49 -3.87 10.00
C ARG A 29 21.46 -3.44 11.06
N PRO A 30 21.92 -2.96 12.22
CA PRO A 30 21.02 -2.40 13.24
C PRO A 30 20.14 -1.28 12.67
N GLU A 31 20.71 -0.43 11.80
CA GLU A 31 20.00 0.66 11.12
C GLU A 31 18.80 0.14 10.30
N ASP A 32 19.04 -0.87 9.45
CA ASP A 32 18.03 -1.51 8.58
C ASP A 32 16.87 -2.10 9.39
N LEU A 33 17.14 -2.64 10.59
CA LEU A 33 16.10 -3.11 11.51
C LEU A 33 15.31 -1.96 12.15
N GLY A 34 15.98 -0.85 12.41
CA GLY A 34 15.34 0.38 12.86
C GLY A 34 14.37 0.92 11.80
N GLU A 35 14.79 0.95 10.54
CA GLU A 35 13.96 1.35 9.40
C GLU A 35 12.72 0.46 9.28
N LEU A 36 12.89 -0.86 9.31
CA LEU A 36 11.78 -1.82 9.31
C LEU A 36 10.82 -1.58 10.49
N PHE A 37 11.34 -1.26 11.66
CA PHE A 37 10.53 -0.97 12.85
C PHE A 37 9.67 0.29 12.67
N VAL A 38 10.21 1.34 12.04
CA VAL A 38 9.45 2.56 11.71
C VAL A 38 8.31 2.23 10.76
N VAL A 39 8.58 1.51 9.68
CA VAL A 39 7.57 1.10 8.68
C VAL A 39 6.47 0.24 9.32
N VAL A 40 6.83 -0.72 10.17
CA VAL A 40 5.86 -1.54 10.93
C VAL A 40 5.01 -0.66 11.84
N THR A 41 5.59 0.35 12.48
CA THR A 41 4.86 1.29 13.34
C THR A 41 3.85 2.10 12.55
N TYR A 42 4.21 2.60 11.36
CA TYR A 42 3.26 3.26 10.46
C TYR A 42 2.12 2.33 10.07
N GLY A 43 2.43 1.08 9.72
CA GLY A 43 1.44 0.05 9.44
C GLY A 43 0.48 -0.16 10.61
N LEU A 44 1.00 -0.32 11.83
CA LEU A 44 0.18 -0.54 13.03
C LEU A 44 -0.78 0.61 13.32
N VAL A 45 -0.42 1.85 12.97
CA VAL A 45 -1.29 3.01 13.13
C VAL A 45 -2.34 3.10 12.03
N LEU A 46 -1.96 2.81 10.77
CA LEU A 46 -2.80 3.02 9.60
C LEU A 46 -3.74 1.84 9.29
N PHE A 47 -3.33 0.61 9.55
CA PHE A 47 -4.11 -0.58 9.22
C PHE A 47 -5.41 -0.71 10.03
N PRO A 48 -5.45 -0.51 11.36
CA PRO A 48 -6.68 -0.70 12.13
C PRO A 48 -7.89 0.12 11.64
N PRO A 49 -7.80 1.44 11.39
CA PRO A 49 -8.93 2.19 10.85
C PRO A 49 -9.30 1.74 9.44
N LEU A 50 -8.32 1.36 8.60
CA LEU A 50 -8.55 0.88 7.24
C LEU A 50 -9.33 -0.45 7.22
N PHE A 51 -8.94 -1.40 8.07
CA PHE A 51 -9.67 -2.66 8.24
C PHE A 51 -11.06 -2.42 8.82
N LEU A 52 -11.19 -1.56 9.83
CA LEU A 52 -12.49 -1.22 10.42
C LEU A 52 -13.45 -0.62 9.38
N ALA A 53 -12.95 0.29 8.55
CA ALA A 53 -13.71 0.88 7.44
C ALA A 53 -14.14 -0.19 6.43
N TYR A 54 -13.23 -1.09 6.04
CA TYR A 54 -13.55 -2.20 5.14
C TYR A 54 -14.65 -3.11 5.70
N PHE A 55 -14.56 -3.52 6.96
CA PHE A 55 -15.57 -4.39 7.58
C PHE A 55 -16.93 -3.70 7.74
N ARG A 56 -16.96 -2.38 7.96
CA ARG A 56 -18.22 -1.61 8.05
C ARG A 56 -18.80 -1.20 6.69
N SER A 57 -18.05 -1.35 5.61
CA SER A 57 -18.47 -0.90 4.28
C SER A 57 -19.48 -1.83 3.59
N THR A 58 -20.26 -1.27 2.66
CA THR A 58 -21.24 -2.01 1.84
C THR A 58 -20.54 -2.86 0.78
N PRO A 59 -21.19 -3.88 0.20
CA PRO A 59 -20.58 -4.70 -0.86
C PRO A 59 -20.07 -3.91 -2.07
N LYS A 60 -20.75 -2.81 -2.44
CA LYS A 60 -20.31 -1.89 -3.50
C LYS A 60 -18.97 -1.23 -3.15
N VAL A 61 -18.83 -0.72 -1.93
CA VAL A 61 -17.59 -0.08 -1.45
C VAL A 61 -16.46 -1.11 -1.29
N ARG A 62 -16.75 -2.33 -0.83
CA ARG A 62 -15.76 -3.41 -0.73
C ARG A 62 -15.14 -3.78 -2.08
N SER A 63 -15.94 -3.79 -3.14
CA SER A 63 -15.46 -4.03 -4.50
C SER A 63 -14.42 -3.00 -4.95
N HIS A 64 -14.59 -1.73 -4.59
CA HIS A 64 -13.60 -0.67 -4.85
C HIS A 64 -12.39 -0.82 -3.94
N ALA A 65 -12.61 -1.16 -2.66
CA ALA A 65 -11.55 -1.40 -1.70
C ALA A 65 -10.61 -2.53 -2.12
N HIS A 66 -11.10 -3.59 -2.79
CA HIS A 66 -10.23 -4.65 -3.32
C HIS A 66 -9.21 -4.15 -4.33
N LEU A 67 -9.64 -3.30 -5.27
CA LEU A 67 -8.72 -2.75 -6.26
C LEU A 67 -7.74 -1.77 -5.62
N PHE A 68 -8.21 -0.95 -4.68
CA PHE A 68 -7.34 -0.10 -3.88
C PHE A 68 -6.31 -0.91 -3.09
N PHE A 69 -6.72 -2.01 -2.46
CA PHE A 69 -5.82 -2.91 -1.72
C PHE A 69 -4.81 -3.61 -2.64
N ILE A 70 -5.14 -3.88 -3.90
CA ILE A 70 -4.17 -4.42 -4.87
C ILE A 70 -3.09 -3.38 -5.16
N PHE A 71 -3.46 -2.12 -5.44
CA PHE A 71 -2.46 -1.07 -5.68
C PHE A 71 -1.67 -0.73 -4.43
N PHE A 72 -2.31 -0.72 -3.26
CA PHE A 72 -1.64 -0.56 -1.98
C PHE A 72 -0.70 -1.74 -1.67
N GLY A 73 -1.09 -2.97 -2.02
CA GLY A 73 -0.23 -4.14 -1.90
C GLY A 73 0.99 -4.06 -2.82
N LEU A 74 0.84 -3.51 -4.02
CA LEU A 74 1.97 -3.22 -4.92
C LEU A 74 2.90 -2.16 -4.30
N LEU A 75 2.33 -1.11 -3.72
CA LEU A 75 3.09 -0.08 -3.00
C LEU A 75 3.93 -0.70 -1.86
N LEU A 76 3.32 -1.53 -1.01
CA LEU A 76 4.03 -2.22 0.08
C LEU A 76 5.08 -3.21 -0.42
N PHE A 77 4.81 -3.87 -1.54
CA PHE A 77 5.81 -4.76 -2.14
C PHE A 77 7.04 -3.96 -2.59
N CYS A 78 6.85 -2.81 -3.23
CA CYS A 78 7.95 -1.96 -3.63
C CYS A 78 8.64 -1.33 -2.42
N GLY A 79 7.93 -0.53 -1.62
CA GLY A 79 8.53 0.25 -0.53
C GLY A 79 8.84 -0.49 0.77
N VAL A 80 8.67 -1.81 0.81
CA VAL A 80 9.07 -2.62 1.98
C VAL A 80 9.86 -3.84 1.53
N PHE A 81 9.31 -4.63 0.62
CA PHE A 81 9.98 -5.87 0.21
C PHE A 81 11.19 -5.60 -0.70
N LEU A 82 11.07 -4.71 -1.69
CA LEU A 82 12.22 -4.37 -2.54
C LEU A 82 13.26 -3.55 -1.76
N ASP A 83 12.84 -2.68 -0.85
CA ASP A 83 13.73 -1.96 0.05
C ASP A 83 14.58 -2.92 0.92
N ILE A 84 13.94 -3.89 1.61
CA ILE A 84 14.68 -4.93 2.35
C ILE A 84 15.60 -5.73 1.42
N LEU A 85 15.14 -6.08 0.23
CA LEU A 85 15.98 -6.80 -0.74
C LEU A 85 17.18 -5.94 -1.16
N HIS A 86 16.99 -4.65 -1.39
CA HIS A 86 18.03 -3.68 -1.72
C HIS A 86 19.09 -3.62 -0.62
N MET A 87 18.67 -3.60 0.66
CA MET A 87 19.56 -3.67 1.83
C MET A 87 20.34 -4.99 1.91
N MET A 88 19.79 -6.10 1.43
CA MET A 88 20.47 -7.41 1.46
C MET A 88 21.46 -7.62 0.31
N VAL A 89 21.35 -6.89 -0.81
CA VAL A 89 22.21 -7.08 -2.02
C VAL A 89 23.35 -6.08 -2.13
N LEU A 90 23.79 -5.50 -1.01
CA LEU A 90 24.80 -4.43 -0.94
C LEU A 90 26.11 -4.76 -1.70
N ASP A 91 26.51 -6.03 -1.75
CA ASP A 91 27.77 -6.47 -2.35
C ASP A 91 27.76 -6.51 -3.89
N TYR A 92 26.60 -6.35 -4.54
CA TYR A 92 26.45 -6.47 -6.00
C TYR A 92 25.98 -5.16 -6.65
N THR A 93 26.92 -4.33 -7.11
CA THR A 93 26.65 -2.96 -7.63
C THR A 93 25.55 -2.87 -8.68
N VAL A 94 25.50 -3.80 -9.65
CA VAL A 94 24.50 -3.79 -10.72
C VAL A 94 23.12 -4.20 -10.22
N LEU A 95 23.06 -5.23 -9.37
CA LEU A 95 21.80 -5.69 -8.77
C LEU A 95 21.24 -4.62 -7.85
N ARG A 96 22.08 -4.03 -7.00
CA ARG A 96 21.73 -2.92 -6.11
C ARG A 96 21.06 -1.78 -6.86
N ALA A 97 21.70 -1.27 -7.92
CA ALA A 97 21.15 -0.19 -8.74
C ALA A 97 19.81 -0.58 -9.39
N SER A 98 19.68 -1.84 -9.84
CA SER A 98 18.46 -2.32 -10.48
C SER A 98 17.29 -2.45 -9.49
N VAL A 99 17.54 -2.92 -8.27
CA VAL A 99 16.52 -3.05 -7.23
C VAL A 99 16.08 -1.66 -6.76
N SER A 100 17.01 -0.72 -6.53
CA SER A 100 16.68 0.66 -6.15
C SER A 100 15.83 1.37 -7.22
N ILE A 101 16.14 1.20 -8.51
CA ILE A 101 15.29 1.77 -9.57
C ILE A 101 13.88 1.14 -9.56
N LEU A 102 13.80 -0.18 -9.32
CA LEU A 102 12.53 -0.89 -9.32
C LEU A 102 11.66 -0.53 -8.11
N GLU A 103 12.29 -0.32 -6.97
CA GLU A 103 11.71 0.21 -5.74
C GLU A 103 11.10 1.59 -5.99
N ASP A 104 11.93 2.60 -6.34
CA ASP A 104 11.50 3.98 -6.58
C ASP A 104 10.40 4.09 -7.64
N ALA A 105 10.61 3.44 -8.79
CA ALA A 105 9.65 3.47 -9.89
C ALA A 105 8.34 2.77 -9.50
N GLY A 106 8.44 1.66 -8.78
CA GLY A 106 7.31 0.87 -8.33
C GLY A 106 6.40 1.63 -7.38
N GLU A 107 6.98 2.38 -6.44
CA GLU A 107 6.21 3.23 -5.53
C GLU A 107 5.46 4.34 -6.25
N ILE A 108 6.15 5.08 -7.13
CA ILE A 108 5.53 6.19 -7.89
C ILE A 108 4.41 5.67 -8.78
N VAL A 109 4.61 4.54 -9.47
CA VAL A 109 3.59 3.92 -10.30
C VAL A 109 2.39 3.48 -9.45
N SER A 110 2.64 2.83 -8.31
CA SER A 110 1.58 2.37 -7.40
C SER A 110 0.73 3.53 -6.88
N LEU A 111 1.37 4.62 -6.42
CA LEU A 111 0.67 5.82 -5.99
C LEU A 111 -0.10 6.50 -7.13
N SER A 112 0.49 6.57 -8.32
CA SER A 112 -0.17 7.14 -9.49
C SER A 112 -1.44 6.36 -9.84
N LEU A 113 -1.41 5.03 -9.76
CA LEU A 113 -2.59 4.17 -9.95
C LEU A 113 -3.64 4.39 -8.86
N MET A 114 -3.24 4.52 -7.59
CA MET A 114 -4.16 4.82 -6.48
C MET A 114 -4.85 6.18 -6.66
N VAL A 115 -4.09 7.22 -7.04
CA VAL A 115 -4.62 8.56 -7.31
C VAL A 115 -5.55 8.55 -8.51
N ALA A 116 -5.15 7.93 -9.63
CA ALA A 116 -6.00 7.79 -10.81
C ALA A 116 -7.30 7.05 -10.48
N PHE A 117 -7.23 5.98 -9.68
CA PHE A 117 -8.40 5.25 -9.21
C PHE A 117 -9.31 6.11 -8.32
N ALA A 118 -8.74 6.95 -7.45
CA ALA A 118 -9.52 7.89 -6.64
C ALA A 118 -10.29 8.90 -7.51
N PHE A 119 -9.66 9.45 -8.56
CA PHE A 119 -10.36 10.33 -9.51
C PHE A 119 -11.50 9.62 -10.24
N VAL A 120 -11.28 8.38 -10.69
CA VAL A 120 -12.34 7.58 -11.31
C VAL A 120 -13.49 7.32 -10.33
N LEU A 121 -13.18 7.06 -9.05
CA LEU A 121 -14.22 6.84 -8.04
C LEU A 121 -15.07 8.11 -7.80
N LEU A 122 -14.43 9.29 -7.77
CA LEU A 122 -15.11 10.57 -7.61
C LEU A 122 -15.99 10.91 -8.82
N ASP A 123 -15.50 10.70 -10.05
CA ASP A 123 -16.26 10.95 -11.29
C ASP A 123 -17.49 10.02 -11.44
N ASN A 124 -17.39 8.80 -10.88
CA ASN A 124 -18.48 7.83 -10.88
C ASN A 124 -19.63 8.17 -9.93
N GLU A 125 -19.47 9.09 -8.97
CA GLU A 125 -20.60 9.57 -8.16
C GLU A 125 -21.56 10.44 -8.99
N ASP A 126 -21.08 11.02 -10.10
CA ASP A 126 -21.85 11.84 -11.04
C ASP A 126 -22.26 11.09 -12.32
N GLY A 127 -22.01 9.77 -12.41
CA GLY A 127 -22.45 8.90 -13.51
C GLY A 127 -21.42 8.64 -14.63
N GLY A 128 -20.12 8.80 -14.37
CA GLY A 128 -19.05 8.57 -15.34
C GLY A 128 -18.06 7.45 -14.98
N LEU A 129 -18.05 6.39 -15.81
CA LEU A 129 -17.01 5.35 -15.97
C LEU A 129 -17.12 4.04 -15.15
N VAL A 130 -17.99 3.14 -15.61
CA VAL A 130 -17.88 1.70 -15.35
C VAL A 130 -16.59 1.17 -15.99
N LEU A 131 -15.64 0.63 -15.21
CA LEU A 131 -14.48 -0.08 -15.76
C LEU A 131 -14.94 -1.46 -16.26
N PRO A 132 -15.16 -1.66 -17.58
CA PRO A 132 -15.93 -2.80 -18.09
C PRO A 132 -15.17 -4.13 -18.03
N PHE A 133 -13.89 -4.10 -17.63
CA PHE A 133 -12.97 -5.23 -17.62
C PHE A 133 -12.83 -5.93 -16.26
N LEU A 134 -13.47 -5.45 -15.18
CA LEU A 134 -13.40 -6.10 -13.87
C LEU A 134 -14.62 -7.02 -13.65
N PRO A 135 -14.46 -8.35 -13.69
CA PRO A 135 -15.59 -9.29 -13.68
C PRO A 135 -16.43 -9.26 -12.39
N TRP A 136 -15.86 -8.80 -11.27
CA TRP A 136 -16.58 -8.71 -10.00
C TRP A 136 -17.52 -7.51 -9.89
N GLN A 137 -17.31 -6.43 -10.66
CA GLN A 137 -18.23 -5.29 -10.68
C GLN A 137 -19.57 -5.64 -11.35
N LYS A 138 -19.54 -6.46 -12.41
CA LYS A 138 -20.76 -6.95 -13.09
C LYS A 138 -21.66 -7.76 -12.14
N LYS A 139 -21.06 -8.59 -11.28
CA LYS A 139 -21.79 -9.43 -10.32
C LYS A 139 -22.39 -8.62 -9.16
N ALA A 140 -21.74 -7.52 -8.76
CA ALA A 140 -22.25 -6.61 -7.75
C ALA A 140 -23.45 -5.78 -8.25
N MET A 141 -23.38 -5.27 -9.48
CA MET A 141 -24.48 -4.55 -10.13
C MET A 141 -25.70 -5.45 -10.39
N ALA A 142 -25.47 -6.69 -10.84
CA ALA A 142 -26.55 -7.66 -11.04
C ALA A 142 -27.28 -8.06 -9.73
N ARG A 143 -26.67 -7.87 -8.55
CA ARG A 143 -27.34 -8.09 -7.26
C ARG A 143 -28.17 -6.89 -6.80
N SER A 144 -27.75 -5.66 -7.11
CA SER A 144 -28.51 -4.46 -6.73
C SER A 144 -29.78 -4.25 -7.56
N GLU A 145 -29.86 -4.82 -8.77
CA GLU A 145 -31.06 -4.75 -9.61
C GLU A 145 -32.14 -5.77 -9.20
N VAL A 146 -31.82 -6.76 -8.37
CA VAL A 146 -32.70 -7.90 -8.07
C VAL A 146 -33.36 -7.79 -6.68
N GLU A 147 -32.81 -7.02 -5.74
CA GLU A 147 -33.44 -6.82 -4.43
C GLU A 147 -34.21 -5.49 -4.38
N PRO A 148 -35.56 -5.50 -4.40
CA PRO A 148 -36.31 -4.30 -4.04
C PRO A 148 -36.00 -3.93 -2.58
N PRO A 149 -36.01 -2.62 -2.23
CA PRO A 149 -35.76 -2.20 -0.86
C PRO A 149 -36.76 -2.88 0.06
N LYS A 150 -36.25 -3.60 1.07
CA LYS A 150 -37.10 -4.11 2.16
C LYS A 150 -37.68 -2.91 2.88
N VAL A 151 -38.93 -2.58 2.56
CA VAL A 151 -39.73 -1.66 3.34
C VAL A 151 -39.93 -2.32 4.70
N LEU A 152 -39.26 -1.78 5.72
CA LEU A 152 -39.58 -2.09 7.11
C LEU A 152 -40.94 -1.43 7.37
N VAL A 153 -42.00 -2.24 7.40
CA VAL A 153 -43.33 -1.87 7.90
C VAL A 153 -43.37 -2.10 9.40
#